data_AF-A0A2V2E2P6-F1
#
_entry.id   AF-A0A2V2E2P6-F1
#
_cell.length_a   1.000
_cell.length_b   1.000
_cell.length_c   1.000
_cell.angle_alpha   90.00
_cell.angle_beta   90.00
_cell.angle_gamma   90.00
#
_symmetry.space_group_name_H-M   'P 1'
#
loop_
_entity.id
_entity.type
_entity.pdbx_description
1 polymer ?
#
loop_
_entity_poly.entity_id
_entity_poly.type
_entity_poly.pdbx_seq_one_letter_code
_entity_poly.pdbx_strand_id
1 'polypeptide(L)'
;MLGHAVNKLNNSARLRRINGSALQNKLVRRRMKGKVFPLHRHIITSFRFLSIVTNFRTNRKFLLQSIRNNDIIFSIEKNEENNMTVSILGLPVQNVTMEQAVDDVYSFFGARESKIVVTPNAEILQMYVKRPEVRSAMLEADYVVPDGIGVILAAKQLKTPLKEKVAGIELGMHLLERCAKEGKRVYFLGAKPGVAEQARASLLKDLPALQIVGVRDGYFKPEDEPALIAEINRLDVDMLFVCLGAPKQELWMAAHRKELKVGVMLGLGGTLDVLGHAVKRAPAWMIHCGLEWLYRTIKEPHRIGRIAQLPFFLMSVRRRSKKS
;
A
#
# COMPACT_ATOMS: atom_id res chain seq x y z
N MET A 1 -76.54 -17.92 -49.04
CA MET A 1 -76.08 -19.29 -48.70
C MET A 1 -75.00 -19.13 -47.63
N LEU A 2 -75.42 -19.10 -46.35
CA LEU A 2 -75.42 -20.27 -45.43
C LEU A 2 -73.98 -20.62 -45.00
N GLY A 3 -73.53 -20.42 -43.76
CA GLY A 3 -74.13 -19.94 -42.52
C GLY A 3 -73.01 -19.71 -41.47
N HIS A 4 -73.09 -18.62 -40.71
CA HIS A 4 -73.41 -18.59 -39.25
C HIS A 4 -72.20 -18.96 -38.36
N ALA A 5 -71.56 -18.10 -37.55
CA ALA A 5 -72.03 -17.08 -36.59
C ALA A 5 -73.09 -17.61 -35.59
N VAL A 6 -73.00 -17.17 -34.32
CA VAL A 6 -73.93 -17.40 -33.17
C VAL A 6 -73.48 -18.58 -32.29
N ASN A 7 -73.14 -18.47 -30.99
CA ASN A 7 -73.68 -17.71 -29.84
C ASN A 7 -72.57 -17.53 -28.77
N LYS A 8 -72.28 -16.35 -28.20
CA LYS A 8 -72.98 -15.70 -27.06
C LYS A 8 -73.23 -16.66 -25.88
N LEU A 9 -72.51 -16.47 -24.76
CA LEU A 9 -72.99 -15.75 -23.56
C LEU A 9 -74.15 -16.45 -22.86
N ASN A 10 -73.87 -17.00 -21.67
CA ASN A 10 -74.72 -17.19 -20.49
C ASN A 10 -74.18 -18.41 -19.71
N ASN A 11 -74.02 -18.43 -18.40
CA ASN A 11 -74.37 -17.48 -17.37
C ASN A 11 -73.65 -17.95 -16.09
N SER A 12 -73.28 -16.99 -15.24
CA SER A 12 -73.41 -17.03 -13.77
C SER A 12 -73.39 -18.42 -13.09
N ALA A 13 -72.35 -18.72 -12.32
CA ALA A 13 -72.34 -18.51 -10.87
C ALA A 13 -73.17 -19.54 -10.09
N ARG A 14 -72.72 -19.78 -8.83
CA ARG A 14 -73.42 -20.53 -7.78
C ARG A 14 -73.37 -22.06 -7.97
N LEU A 15 -73.14 -22.89 -6.95
CA LEU A 15 -73.13 -22.73 -5.51
C LEU A 15 -72.60 -24.06 -4.94
N ARG A 16 -71.64 -23.95 -4.02
CA ARG A 16 -71.66 -24.58 -2.68
C ARG A 16 -71.72 -26.12 -2.53
N ARG A 17 -70.82 -26.52 -1.61
CA ARG A 17 -71.07 -27.39 -0.42
C ARG A 17 -71.12 -28.90 -0.74
N ILE A 18 -70.62 -29.81 0.11
CA ILE A 18 -70.32 -29.75 1.55
C ILE A 18 -69.54 -31.02 1.97
N ASN A 19 -68.69 -30.86 2.99
CA ASN A 19 -68.25 -31.77 4.07
C ASN A 19 -67.77 -33.20 3.73
N GLY A 20 -66.79 -33.77 4.43
CA GLY A 20 -66.18 -33.43 5.71
C GLY A 20 -65.88 -34.71 6.50
N SER A 21 -65.24 -34.54 7.65
CA SER A 21 -64.82 -35.54 8.65
C SER A 21 -63.46 -36.22 8.33
N ALA A 22 -62.51 -36.37 9.26
CA ALA A 22 -62.62 -36.37 10.72
C ALA A 22 -61.31 -35.98 11.44
N LEU A 23 -61.50 -35.19 12.51
CA LEU A 23 -60.92 -35.23 13.87
C LEU A 23 -59.42 -35.54 14.06
N GLN A 24 -58.66 -34.66 14.73
CA GLN A 24 -58.59 -34.46 16.21
C GLN A 24 -58.22 -35.70 17.03
N ASN A 25 -57.05 -35.63 17.68
CA ASN A 25 -56.68 -36.11 19.04
C ASN A 25 -55.14 -36.21 19.08
N LYS A 26 -54.38 -35.95 20.15
CA LYS A 26 -54.57 -35.49 21.53
C LYS A 26 -53.14 -35.34 22.09
N LEU A 27 -52.91 -34.29 22.89
CA LEU A 27 -52.28 -34.33 24.23
C LEU A 27 -51.24 -35.45 24.53
N VAL A 28 -50.09 -35.16 25.15
CA VAL A 28 -49.93 -35.29 26.63
C VAL A 28 -48.51 -34.86 27.10
N ARG A 29 -48.49 -33.97 28.11
CA ARG A 29 -47.58 -33.78 29.28
C ARG A 29 -46.05 -33.63 29.07
N ARG A 30 -45.41 -32.51 29.46
CA ARG A 30 -45.11 -31.92 30.80
C ARG A 30 -44.06 -32.66 31.66
N ARG A 31 -43.02 -31.88 31.99
CA ARG A 31 -42.35 -31.66 33.31
C ARG A 31 -41.05 -32.41 33.66
N MET A 32 -40.00 -31.58 33.75
CA MET A 32 -39.11 -31.29 34.90
C MET A 32 -38.19 -32.38 35.47
N LYS A 33 -36.90 -32.03 35.50
CA LYS A 33 -35.93 -32.12 36.62
C LYS A 33 -34.75 -31.18 36.25
N GLY A 34 -34.57 -30.01 36.88
CA GLY A 34 -33.64 -29.75 38.00
C GLY A 34 -32.17 -29.72 37.52
N LYS A 35 -31.27 -28.76 37.79
CA LYS A 35 -31.02 -27.89 38.95
C LYS A 35 -29.98 -26.80 38.58
N VAL A 36 -30.19 -25.57 39.10
CA VAL A 36 -29.27 -24.70 39.87
C VAL A 36 -27.90 -24.25 39.27
N PHE A 37 -27.74 -22.93 39.10
CA PHE A 37 -26.49 -22.13 39.00
C PHE A 37 -25.74 -22.06 40.35
N PRO A 38 -24.40 -21.88 40.42
CA PRO A 38 -23.86 -20.51 40.61
C PRO A 38 -22.43 -20.21 40.08
N LEU A 39 -22.06 -18.92 40.24
CA LEU A 39 -20.83 -18.18 39.94
C LEU A 39 -19.51 -18.67 40.60
N HIS A 40 -18.40 -18.23 39.97
CA HIS A 40 -17.02 -18.01 40.45
C HIS A 40 -16.08 -19.22 40.75
N ARG A 41 -15.00 -19.35 39.94
CA ARG A 41 -13.60 -19.28 40.44
C ARG A 41 -12.54 -19.16 39.32
N HIS A 42 -11.53 -18.38 39.66
CA HIS A 42 -10.36 -17.89 38.94
C HIS A 42 -9.19 -18.91 38.87
N ILE A 43 -8.25 -18.64 37.93
CA ILE A 43 -6.78 -18.90 37.98
C ILE A 43 -6.29 -20.31 37.55
N ILE A 44 -5.14 -20.31 36.83
CA ILE A 44 -4.20 -21.40 36.48
C ILE A 44 -4.49 -22.08 35.11
N THR A 45 -3.63 -22.11 34.08
CA THR A 45 -2.25 -21.64 33.79
C THR A 45 -2.03 -21.92 32.29
N SER A 46 -1.46 -21.01 31.51
CA SER A 46 0.00 -20.93 31.29
C SER A 46 0.67 -22.25 30.86
N PHE A 47 0.30 -22.88 29.73
CA PHE A 47 1.10 -24.00 29.19
C PHE A 47 1.10 -24.18 27.66
N ARG A 48 0.91 -23.10 26.89
CA ARG A 48 1.19 -23.11 25.44
C ARG A 48 2.15 -22.03 24.95
N PHE A 49 2.78 -21.31 25.88
CA PHE A 49 3.78 -20.28 25.59
C PHE A 49 5.24 -20.75 25.83
N LEU A 50 5.45 -21.98 26.31
CA LEU A 50 6.76 -22.49 26.75
C LEU A 50 7.31 -23.68 25.95
N SER A 51 6.74 -24.03 24.79
CA SER A 51 7.32 -25.04 23.88
C SER A 51 8.04 -24.47 22.66
N ILE A 52 8.05 -23.14 22.50
CA ILE A 52 8.86 -22.48 21.45
C ILE A 52 10.23 -22.01 22.00
N VAL A 53 10.41 -22.00 23.33
CA VAL A 53 11.64 -21.51 23.97
C VAL A 53 12.74 -22.58 24.12
N THR A 54 12.44 -23.87 23.91
CA THR A 54 13.41 -24.94 24.14
C THR A 54 14.10 -25.51 22.89
N ASN A 55 13.74 -25.07 21.67
CA ASN A 55 14.46 -25.46 20.45
C ASN A 55 15.39 -24.37 19.86
N PHE A 56 15.62 -23.29 20.61
CA PHE A 56 16.47 -22.17 20.16
C PHE A 56 17.96 -22.30 20.51
N ARG A 57 18.38 -23.43 21.10
CA ARG A 57 19.74 -23.60 21.65
C ARG A 57 20.76 -24.15 20.63
N THR A 58 20.32 -24.70 19.51
CA THR A 58 21.23 -25.37 18.54
C THR A 58 21.67 -24.47 17.38
N ASN A 59 20.97 -23.38 17.08
CA ASN A 59 21.35 -22.43 16.00
C ASN A 59 22.12 -21.20 16.47
N ARG A 60 22.48 -21.11 17.75
CA ARG A 60 23.21 -19.96 18.29
C ARG A 60 24.66 -19.89 17.78
N LYS A 61 25.30 -21.02 17.47
CA LYS A 61 26.67 -21.04 16.93
C LYS A 61 26.75 -20.57 15.47
N PHE A 62 25.74 -20.85 14.65
CA PHE A 62 25.70 -20.40 13.25
C PHE A 62 25.38 -18.89 13.15
N LEU A 63 24.45 -18.39 13.97
CA LEU A 63 24.18 -16.95 14.06
C LEU A 63 25.37 -16.16 14.60
N LEU A 64 26.07 -16.67 15.62
CA LEU A 64 27.20 -15.95 16.22
C LEU A 64 28.43 -15.87 15.29
N GLN A 65 28.53 -16.74 14.28
CA GLN A 65 29.62 -16.67 13.29
C GLN A 65 29.29 -15.70 12.15
N SER A 66 28.01 -15.55 11.78
CA SER A 66 27.57 -14.52 10.82
C SER A 66 27.52 -13.12 11.45
N ILE A 67 27.29 -13.02 12.77
CA ILE A 67 27.31 -11.76 13.52
C ILE A 67 28.73 -11.21 13.70
N ARG A 68 29.78 -12.05 13.69
CA ARG A 68 31.16 -11.60 13.89
C ARG A 68 31.83 -10.96 12.65
N ASN A 69 31.26 -11.13 11.46
CA ASN A 69 31.81 -10.58 10.21
C ASN A 69 31.04 -9.37 9.68
N ASN A 70 29.95 -8.96 10.34
CA ASN A 70 29.11 -7.82 9.93
C ASN A 70 29.09 -6.70 10.97
N ASP A 71 30.12 -6.62 11.82
CA ASP A 71 30.47 -5.38 12.53
C ASP A 71 31.03 -4.35 11.51
N ILE A 72 30.21 -4.00 10.52
CA ILE A 72 30.36 -2.76 9.76
C ILE A 72 29.87 -1.68 10.72
N ILE A 73 30.80 -1.26 11.58
CA ILE A 73 30.99 0.09 12.09
C ILE A 73 29.69 0.92 12.08
N PHE A 74 28.90 0.80 13.15
CA PHE A 74 27.92 1.82 13.53
C PHE A 74 28.69 2.96 14.21
N SER A 75 29.48 3.69 13.42
CA SER A 75 29.95 5.01 13.84
C SER A 75 28.76 5.95 13.62
N ILE A 76 28.22 6.47 14.73
CA ILE A 76 27.51 7.74 14.70
C ILE A 76 28.60 8.79 14.45
N GLU A 77 29.06 8.90 13.20
CA GLU A 77 29.73 10.11 12.76
C GLU A 77 28.66 11.17 12.70
N LYS A 78 28.69 12.03 13.71
CA LYS A 78 28.02 13.32 13.68
C LYS A 78 28.78 14.18 12.67
N ASN A 79 28.63 13.89 11.38
CA ASN A 79 29.11 14.76 10.32
C ASN A 79 28.24 16.01 10.33
N GLU A 80 28.77 17.09 10.90
CA GLU A 80 28.13 18.41 10.93
C GLU A 80 28.05 19.08 9.54
N GLU A 81 28.36 18.35 8.45
CA GLU A 81 28.41 18.87 7.07
C GLU A 81 27.36 18.32 6.09
N ASN A 82 26.36 17.54 6.50
CA ASN A 82 25.19 17.34 5.61
C ASN A 82 23.89 17.04 6.36
N ASN A 83 23.11 18.09 6.65
CA ASN A 83 21.72 18.01 7.13
C ASN A 83 20.74 17.48 6.05
N MET A 84 21.24 16.73 5.07
CA MET A 84 20.53 16.31 3.85
C MET A 84 19.74 15.01 4.06
N THR A 85 20.15 14.14 4.99
CA THR A 85 19.43 12.88 5.28
C THR A 85 19.33 12.60 6.78
N VAL A 86 18.31 11.83 7.16
CA VAL A 86 18.08 11.27 8.50
C VAL A 86 18.03 9.75 8.38
N SER A 87 18.88 9.05 9.14
CA SER A 87 18.87 7.60 9.19
C SER A 87 17.70 7.07 10.03
N ILE A 88 16.76 6.39 9.39
CA ILE A 88 15.65 5.70 10.05
C ILE A 88 15.87 4.20 9.91
N LEU A 89 16.32 3.55 10.99
CA LEU A 89 16.64 2.12 11.00
C LEU A 89 17.69 1.72 9.94
N GLY A 90 18.63 2.62 9.64
CA GLY A 90 19.66 2.43 8.62
C GLY A 90 19.23 2.78 7.20
N LEU A 91 17.97 3.19 6.98
CA LEU A 91 17.51 3.74 5.71
C LEU A 91 17.78 5.26 5.69
N PRO A 92 18.53 5.79 4.71
CA PRO A 92 18.82 7.23 4.62
C PRO A 92 17.64 7.99 4.03
N VAL A 93 16.77 8.55 4.88
CA VAL A 93 15.59 9.32 4.47
C VAL A 93 15.96 10.77 4.24
N GLN A 94 15.52 11.37 3.13
CA GLN A 94 15.86 12.74 2.76
C GLN A 94 15.22 13.76 3.71
N ASN A 95 16.00 14.75 4.15
CA ASN A 95 15.56 15.82 5.03
C ASN A 95 15.27 17.10 4.25
N VAL A 96 14.14 17.07 3.55
CA VAL A 96 13.80 18.04 2.50
C VAL A 96 12.38 18.59 2.67
N THR A 97 12.11 19.74 2.03
CA THR A 97 10.76 20.23 1.77
C THR A 97 10.18 19.59 0.51
N MET A 98 8.87 19.79 0.24
CA MET A 98 8.25 19.36 -1.02
C MET A 98 8.95 19.96 -2.24
N GLU A 99 9.23 21.27 -2.21
CA GLU A 99 9.91 21.99 -3.30
C GLU A 99 11.30 21.40 -3.56
N GLN A 100 12.10 21.20 -2.49
CA GLN A 100 13.41 20.57 -2.57
C GLN A 100 13.33 19.15 -3.15
N ALA A 101 12.33 18.36 -2.73
CA ALA A 101 12.13 17.01 -3.25
C ALA A 101 11.80 17.00 -4.75
N VAL A 102 10.99 17.97 -5.22
CA VAL A 102 10.69 18.13 -6.64
C VAL A 102 11.96 18.47 -7.42
N ASP A 103 12.76 19.43 -6.95
CA ASP A 103 14.00 19.82 -7.60
C ASP A 103 15.03 18.69 -7.64
N ASP A 104 15.24 18.01 -6.52
CA ASP A 104 16.17 16.89 -6.40
C ASP A 104 15.79 15.75 -7.36
N VAL A 105 14.52 15.34 -7.37
CA VAL A 105 14.05 14.27 -8.26
C VAL A 105 14.12 14.70 -9.72
N TYR A 106 13.81 15.96 -10.02
CA TYR A 106 13.90 16.48 -11.38
C TYR A 106 15.35 16.52 -11.89
N SER A 107 16.33 16.75 -10.99
CA SER A 107 17.76 16.74 -11.33
C SER A 107 18.27 15.39 -11.85
N PHE A 108 17.53 14.30 -11.60
CA PHE A 108 17.85 12.97 -12.14
C PHE A 108 17.51 12.80 -13.61
N PHE A 109 16.77 13.74 -14.21
CA PHE A 109 16.40 13.64 -15.61
C PHE A 109 17.66 13.79 -16.47
N GLY A 110 17.85 12.88 -17.42
CA GLY A 110 19.08 12.82 -18.23
C GLY A 110 20.28 12.15 -17.53
N ALA A 111 20.09 11.54 -16.35
CA ALA A 111 21.11 10.67 -15.76
C ALA A 111 21.46 9.50 -16.70
N ARG A 112 22.73 9.06 -16.65
CA ARG A 112 23.20 7.91 -17.45
C ARG A 112 22.58 6.57 -17.00
N GLU A 113 22.12 6.51 -15.77
CA GLU A 113 21.51 5.33 -15.16
C GLU A 113 20.18 5.69 -14.53
N SER A 114 19.20 4.78 -14.63
CA SER A 114 17.89 4.94 -14.02
C SER A 114 18.00 5.14 -12.51
N LYS A 115 17.47 6.25 -12.03
CA LYS A 115 17.40 6.58 -10.59
C LYS A 115 16.15 6.02 -9.95
N ILE A 116 16.26 5.52 -8.72
CA ILE A 116 15.12 4.96 -7.98
C ILE A 116 14.73 5.92 -6.87
N VAL A 117 13.46 6.34 -6.88
CA VAL A 117 12.85 7.15 -5.83
C VAL A 117 11.77 6.32 -5.13
N VAL A 118 11.86 6.19 -3.81
CA VAL A 118 10.89 5.47 -2.98
C VAL A 118 10.22 6.39 -1.97
N THR A 119 8.93 6.17 -1.72
CA THR A 119 8.12 6.93 -0.77
C THR A 119 7.66 6.01 0.38
N PRO A 120 8.56 5.59 1.29
CA PRO A 120 8.22 4.61 2.31
C PRO A 120 7.24 5.17 3.33
N ASN A 121 6.09 4.51 3.48
CA ASN A 121 5.24 4.70 4.63
C ASN A 121 5.57 3.69 5.75
N ALA A 122 4.84 3.74 6.87
CA ALA A 122 5.07 2.85 8.01
C ALA A 122 4.91 1.34 7.71
N GLU A 123 4.11 0.99 6.70
CA GLU A 123 3.93 -0.41 6.27
C GLU A 123 5.19 -0.89 5.54
N ILE A 124 5.69 -0.07 4.61
CA ILE A 124 6.92 -0.34 3.84
C ILE A 124 8.12 -0.45 4.77
N LEU A 125 8.27 0.48 5.73
CA LEU A 125 9.37 0.44 6.70
C LEU A 125 9.36 -0.82 7.57
N GLN A 126 8.20 -1.46 7.77
CA GLN A 126 8.16 -2.73 8.48
C GLN A 126 8.51 -3.92 7.62
N MET A 127 8.13 -3.88 6.35
CA MET A 127 8.63 -4.86 5.39
C MET A 127 10.16 -4.74 5.28
N TYR A 128 10.70 -3.53 5.18
CA TYR A 128 12.14 -3.24 5.24
C TYR A 128 12.83 -3.85 6.47
N VAL A 129 12.23 -3.74 7.67
CA VAL A 129 12.82 -4.33 8.89
C VAL A 129 12.76 -5.86 8.91
N LYS A 130 11.67 -6.45 8.40
CA LYS A 130 11.36 -7.88 8.56
C LYS A 130 11.85 -8.75 7.40
N ARG A 131 12.03 -8.17 6.21
CA ARG A 131 12.25 -8.89 4.94
C ARG A 131 13.58 -8.45 4.31
N PRO A 132 14.62 -9.30 4.32
CA PRO A 132 15.93 -8.96 3.79
C PRO A 132 15.91 -8.49 2.32
N GLU A 133 15.07 -9.10 1.49
CA GLU A 133 14.95 -8.75 0.07
C GLU A 133 14.41 -7.32 -0.13
N VAL A 134 13.45 -6.89 0.70
CA VAL A 134 12.92 -5.53 0.67
C VAL A 134 13.95 -4.55 1.22
N ARG A 135 14.70 -4.95 2.25
CA ARG A 135 15.80 -4.15 2.79
C ARG A 135 16.84 -3.84 1.72
N SER A 136 17.30 -4.85 0.99
CA SER A 136 18.29 -4.67 -0.07
C SER A 136 17.76 -3.74 -1.16
N ALA A 137 16.56 -3.99 -1.68
CA ALA A 137 15.97 -3.16 -2.74
C ALA A 137 15.79 -1.68 -2.32
N MET A 138 15.41 -1.43 -1.06
CA MET A 138 15.27 -0.05 -0.57
C MET A 138 16.60 0.65 -0.32
N LEU A 139 17.65 -0.08 0.07
CA LEU A 139 18.99 0.49 0.24
C LEU A 139 19.68 0.79 -1.10
N GLU A 140 19.18 0.22 -2.20
CA GLU A 140 19.60 0.58 -3.56
C GLU A 140 18.90 1.84 -4.08
N ALA A 141 17.90 2.38 -3.39
CA ALA A 141 17.23 3.60 -3.81
C ALA A 141 18.17 4.81 -3.75
N ASP A 142 18.16 5.66 -4.78
CA ASP A 142 18.96 6.89 -4.82
C ASP A 142 18.33 7.99 -3.97
N TYR A 143 17.00 7.95 -3.80
CA TYR A 143 16.27 8.98 -3.07
C TYR A 143 15.10 8.39 -2.28
N VAL A 144 15.09 8.64 -0.98
CA VAL A 144 14.08 8.11 -0.05
C VAL A 144 13.28 9.28 0.51
N VAL A 145 12.08 9.48 -0.01
CA VAL A 145 11.21 10.61 0.34
C VAL A 145 10.63 10.41 1.75
N PRO A 146 10.55 11.47 2.58
CA PRO A 146 9.92 11.39 3.90
C PRO A 146 8.39 11.33 3.82
N ASP A 147 7.85 10.22 3.32
CA ASP A 147 6.41 10.02 3.13
C ASP A 147 5.71 9.46 4.37
N GLY A 148 4.54 10.00 4.69
CA GLY A 148 3.67 9.48 5.73
C GLY A 148 4.09 9.81 7.17
N ILE A 149 3.09 9.81 8.05
CA ILE A 149 3.26 10.26 9.43
C ILE A 149 4.20 9.36 10.26
N GLY A 150 4.30 8.07 9.92
CA GLY A 150 5.15 7.13 10.64
C GLY A 150 6.63 7.47 10.53
N VAL A 151 7.08 7.91 9.36
CA VAL A 151 8.46 8.35 9.10
C VAL A 151 8.78 9.58 9.94
N ILE A 152 7.89 10.58 9.90
CA ILE A 152 8.02 11.82 10.68
C ILE A 152 8.06 11.55 12.18
N LEU A 153 7.20 10.67 12.69
CA LEU A 153 7.17 10.30 14.10
C LEU A 153 8.43 9.53 14.51
N ALA A 154 8.94 8.65 13.66
CA ALA A 154 10.20 7.94 13.92
C ALA A 154 11.39 8.90 13.98
N ALA A 155 11.49 9.83 13.04
CA ALA A 155 12.52 10.88 13.03
C ALA A 155 12.48 11.75 14.30
N LYS A 156 11.28 12.19 14.71
CA LYS A 156 11.09 12.91 15.98
C LYS A 156 11.51 12.08 17.19
N GLN A 157 11.18 10.79 17.21
CA GLN A 157 11.56 9.88 18.29
C GLN A 157 13.08 9.66 18.39
N LEU A 158 13.77 9.72 17.25
CA LEU A 158 15.24 9.66 17.15
C LEU A 158 15.91 11.01 17.44
N LYS A 159 15.15 12.06 17.77
CA LYS A 159 15.63 13.44 17.99
C LYS A 159 16.31 14.05 16.75
N THR A 160 15.96 13.57 15.57
CA THR A 160 16.45 14.05 14.26
C THR A 160 15.24 14.41 13.38
N PRO A 161 14.48 15.45 13.73
CA PRO A 161 13.22 15.75 13.05
C PRO A 161 13.45 16.08 11.56
N LEU A 162 12.57 15.54 10.72
CA LEU A 162 12.51 15.87 9.30
C LEU A 162 11.85 17.25 9.09
N LYS A 163 12.30 18.01 8.09
CA LYS A 163 11.76 19.33 7.72
C LYS A 163 10.27 19.28 7.41
N GLU A 164 9.87 18.35 6.54
CA GLU A 164 8.51 18.26 6.03
C GLU A 164 8.08 16.81 5.79
N LYS A 165 6.75 16.57 5.84
CA LYS A 165 6.14 15.34 5.32
C LYS A 165 5.86 15.53 3.83
N VAL A 166 6.65 14.88 2.98
CA VAL A 166 6.50 14.95 1.53
C VAL A 166 5.60 13.79 1.08
N ALA A 167 4.31 14.05 0.85
CA ALA A 167 3.38 13.00 0.44
C ALA A 167 3.67 12.56 -1.00
N GLY A 168 3.82 11.24 -1.23
CA GLY A 168 4.22 10.71 -2.55
C GLY A 168 3.29 11.13 -3.70
N ILE A 169 1.98 11.17 -3.45
CA ILE A 169 0.99 11.62 -4.45
C ILE A 169 1.16 13.10 -4.81
N GLU A 170 1.51 13.96 -3.85
CA GLU A 170 1.71 15.39 -4.08
C GLU A 170 3.03 15.63 -4.81
N LEU A 171 4.09 14.94 -4.43
CA LEU A 171 5.36 14.93 -5.15
C LEU A 171 5.15 14.52 -6.62
N GLY A 172 4.42 13.42 -6.85
CA GLY A 172 4.07 12.97 -8.19
C GLY A 172 3.32 14.03 -8.99
N MET A 173 2.33 14.70 -8.40
CA MET A 173 1.57 15.76 -9.07
C MET A 173 2.43 16.98 -9.43
N HIS A 174 3.26 17.48 -8.52
CA HIS A 174 4.15 18.60 -8.80
C HIS A 174 5.19 18.26 -9.88
N LEU A 175 5.71 17.03 -9.89
CA LEU A 175 6.58 16.56 -10.97
C LEU A 175 5.86 16.50 -12.31
N LEU A 176 4.60 16.04 -12.35
CA LEU A 176 3.78 16.04 -13.57
C LEU A 176 3.53 17.47 -14.10
N GLU A 177 3.20 18.42 -13.22
CA GLU A 177 3.04 19.84 -13.59
C GLU A 177 4.32 20.40 -14.22
N ARG A 178 5.49 20.08 -13.64
CA ARG A 178 6.79 20.49 -14.19
C ARG A 178 7.09 19.79 -15.52
N CYS A 179 6.80 18.50 -15.63
CA CYS A 179 6.95 17.75 -16.87
C CYS A 179 6.08 18.32 -18.01
N ALA A 180 4.86 18.76 -17.70
CA ALA A 180 3.99 19.40 -18.67
C ALA A 180 4.55 20.74 -19.18
N LYS A 181 5.18 21.53 -18.30
CA LYS A 181 5.82 22.80 -18.67
C LYS A 181 7.09 22.60 -19.51
N GLU A 182 7.87 21.57 -19.21
CA GLU A 182 9.19 21.34 -19.81
C GLU A 182 9.18 20.26 -20.92
N GLY A 183 8.00 19.74 -21.29
CA GLY A 183 7.84 18.77 -22.37
C GLY A 183 8.46 17.40 -22.08
N LYS A 184 8.52 16.99 -20.82
CA LYS A 184 9.10 15.71 -20.40
C LYS A 184 8.12 14.54 -20.58
N ARG A 185 8.67 13.38 -20.94
CA ARG A 185 7.95 12.17 -21.33
C ARG A 185 7.73 11.28 -20.12
N VAL A 186 6.46 11.00 -19.81
CA VAL A 186 6.05 10.25 -18.63
C VAL A 186 5.40 8.93 -19.02
N TYR A 187 5.70 7.86 -18.29
CA TYR A 187 5.07 6.55 -18.45
C TYR A 187 4.38 6.12 -17.16
N PHE A 188 3.17 5.57 -17.25
CA PHE A 188 2.46 5.02 -16.09
C PHE A 188 2.44 3.50 -16.10
N LEU A 189 3.06 2.89 -15.08
CA LEU A 189 3.06 1.45 -14.88
C LEU A 189 2.37 1.09 -13.57
N GLY A 190 1.29 0.32 -13.62
CA GLY A 190 0.63 -0.25 -12.44
C GLY A 190 -0.87 -0.01 -12.38
N ALA A 191 -1.43 -0.16 -11.18
CA ALA A 191 -2.87 -0.21 -10.92
C ALA A 191 -3.60 -1.35 -11.67
N LYS A 192 -4.94 -1.35 -11.60
CA LYS A 192 -5.80 -2.32 -12.31
C LYS A 192 -5.92 -1.97 -13.79
N PRO A 193 -6.26 -2.95 -14.66
CA PRO A 193 -6.56 -2.70 -16.06
C PRO A 193 -7.58 -1.55 -16.22
N GLY A 194 -7.25 -0.57 -17.05
CA GLY A 194 -8.08 0.62 -17.31
C GLY A 194 -7.83 1.80 -16.38
N VAL A 195 -7.20 1.62 -15.21
CA VAL A 195 -7.00 2.71 -14.23
C VAL A 195 -5.90 3.68 -14.68
N ALA A 196 -4.79 3.17 -15.23
CA ALA A 196 -3.70 4.01 -15.74
C ALA A 196 -4.18 4.86 -16.94
N GLU A 197 -5.01 4.29 -17.80
CA GLU A 197 -5.66 4.96 -18.93
C GLU A 197 -6.60 6.07 -18.47
N GLN A 198 -7.40 5.81 -17.42
CA GLN A 198 -8.28 6.79 -16.80
C GLN A 198 -7.48 7.92 -16.14
N ALA A 199 -6.39 7.60 -15.44
CA ALA A 199 -5.49 8.58 -14.85
C ALA A 199 -4.89 9.49 -15.93
N ARG A 200 -4.41 8.93 -17.05
CA ARG A 200 -3.96 9.69 -18.21
C ARG A 200 -5.05 10.60 -18.75
N ALA A 201 -6.25 10.06 -19.02
CA ALA A 201 -7.35 10.84 -19.57
C ALA A 201 -7.82 11.97 -18.65
N SER A 202 -7.75 11.77 -17.33
CA SER A 202 -8.06 12.80 -16.35
C SER A 202 -6.99 13.90 -16.34
N LEU A 203 -5.72 13.53 -16.24
CA LEU A 203 -4.61 14.48 -16.15
C LEU A 203 -4.50 15.34 -17.42
N LEU A 204 -4.78 14.80 -18.60
CA LEU A 204 -4.74 15.57 -19.85
C LEU A 204 -5.84 16.63 -19.96
N LYS A 205 -6.90 16.57 -19.14
CA LYS A 205 -7.89 17.66 -19.05
C LYS A 205 -7.33 18.87 -18.31
N ASP A 206 -6.56 18.63 -17.25
CA ASP A 206 -6.01 19.67 -16.38
C ASP A 206 -4.63 20.14 -16.86
N LEU A 207 -3.86 19.26 -17.50
CA LEU A 207 -2.51 19.49 -18.03
C LEU A 207 -2.43 19.07 -19.51
N PRO A 208 -3.00 19.84 -20.46
CA PRO A 208 -3.04 19.45 -21.87
C PRO A 208 -1.67 19.28 -22.55
N ALA A 209 -0.63 19.94 -22.03
CA ALA A 209 0.74 19.86 -22.53
C ALA A 209 1.54 18.66 -22.00
N LEU A 210 0.98 17.90 -21.04
CA LEU A 210 1.66 16.75 -20.43
C LEU A 210 1.84 15.62 -21.46
N GLN A 211 3.07 15.12 -21.59
CA GLN A 211 3.36 14.01 -22.51
C GLN A 211 3.35 12.67 -21.77
N ILE A 212 2.18 12.01 -21.73
CA ILE A 212 2.08 10.63 -21.24
C ILE A 212 2.25 9.68 -22.43
N VAL A 213 3.45 9.14 -22.58
CA VAL A 213 3.90 8.42 -23.78
C VAL A 213 3.54 6.93 -23.78
N GLY A 214 3.17 6.39 -22.62
CA GLY A 214 2.70 5.02 -22.49
C GLY A 214 2.03 4.76 -21.15
N VAL A 215 1.19 3.72 -21.13
CA VAL A 215 0.48 3.25 -19.95
C VAL A 215 0.42 1.73 -19.98
N ARG A 216 0.60 1.10 -18.82
CA ARG A 216 0.48 -0.34 -18.63
C ARG A 216 -0.04 -0.64 -17.24
N ASP A 217 -0.97 -1.58 -17.12
CA ASP A 217 -1.48 -2.03 -15.82
C ASP A 217 -0.46 -2.88 -15.05
N GLY A 218 -0.74 -3.17 -13.77
CA GLY A 218 0.17 -3.93 -12.90
C GLY A 218 0.02 -5.46 -12.94
N TYR A 219 -0.85 -6.00 -13.79
CA TYR A 219 -1.24 -7.42 -13.84
C TYR A 219 -0.53 -8.20 -14.97
N PHE A 220 0.60 -7.68 -15.45
CA PHE A 220 1.51 -8.42 -16.33
C PHE A 220 2.18 -9.61 -15.60
N LYS A 221 2.54 -10.62 -16.38
CA LYS A 221 3.27 -11.80 -15.91
C LYS A 221 4.78 -11.61 -16.08
N PRO A 222 5.63 -12.39 -15.39
CA PRO A 222 7.09 -12.33 -15.58
C PRO A 222 7.51 -12.50 -17.04
N GLU A 223 6.79 -13.32 -17.82
CA GLU A 223 7.07 -13.53 -19.24
C GLU A 223 6.83 -12.27 -20.10
N ASP A 224 6.01 -11.32 -19.62
CA ASP A 224 5.72 -10.06 -20.30
C ASP A 224 6.77 -8.97 -20.00
N GLU A 225 7.60 -9.15 -18.95
CA GLU A 225 8.55 -8.13 -18.48
C GLU A 225 9.56 -7.71 -19.55
N PRO A 226 10.18 -8.62 -20.33
CA PRO A 226 11.13 -8.21 -21.38
C PRO A 226 10.50 -7.30 -22.43
N ALA A 227 9.24 -7.59 -22.82
CA ALA A 227 8.51 -6.78 -23.79
C ALA A 227 8.13 -5.41 -23.21
N LEU A 228 7.72 -5.37 -21.94
CA LEU A 228 7.41 -4.13 -21.21
C LEU A 228 8.65 -3.23 -21.10
N ILE A 229 9.79 -3.78 -20.70
CA ILE A 229 11.05 -3.02 -20.57
C ILE A 229 11.48 -2.49 -21.95
N ALA A 230 11.40 -3.32 -23.00
CA ALA A 230 11.72 -2.90 -24.36
C ALA A 230 10.80 -1.78 -24.86
N GLU A 231 9.52 -1.82 -24.54
CA GLU A 231 8.57 -0.74 -24.83
C GLU A 231 8.95 0.55 -24.12
N ILE A 232 9.16 0.51 -22.79
CA ILE A 232 9.52 1.68 -21.99
C ILE A 232 10.80 2.33 -22.54
N ASN A 233 11.82 1.52 -22.83
CA ASN A 233 13.09 2.00 -23.37
C ASN A 233 12.96 2.62 -24.77
N ARG A 234 12.06 2.10 -25.62
CA ARG A 234 11.82 2.65 -26.95
C ARG A 234 11.10 4.00 -26.90
N LEU A 235 10.33 4.24 -25.85
CA LEU A 235 9.53 5.45 -25.70
C LEU A 235 10.31 6.65 -25.15
N ASP A 236 11.60 6.50 -24.83
CA ASP A 236 12.47 7.57 -24.30
C ASP A 236 11.81 8.28 -23.10
N VAL A 237 11.57 7.51 -22.05
CA VAL A 237 10.80 7.96 -20.87
C VAL A 237 11.72 8.69 -19.90
N ASP A 238 11.43 9.96 -19.62
CA ASP A 238 12.15 10.72 -18.58
C ASP A 238 11.76 10.23 -17.18
N MET A 239 10.48 9.98 -16.96
CA MET A 239 9.92 9.61 -15.66
C MET A 239 8.93 8.45 -15.76
N LEU A 240 9.26 7.35 -15.08
CA LEU A 240 8.43 6.16 -14.97
C LEU A 240 7.72 6.15 -13.60
N PHE A 241 6.39 6.28 -13.59
CA PHE A 241 5.59 6.04 -12.39
C PHE A 241 5.44 4.53 -12.19
N VAL A 242 5.88 4.02 -11.05
CA VAL A 242 5.75 2.60 -10.68
C VAL A 242 4.74 2.46 -9.55
N CYS A 243 3.54 2.04 -9.91
CA CYS A 243 2.34 1.95 -9.06
C CYS A 243 1.88 0.49 -8.91
N LEU A 244 2.83 -0.42 -8.67
CA LEU A 244 2.59 -1.86 -8.50
C LEU A 244 2.16 -2.24 -7.07
N GLY A 245 2.25 -1.28 -6.15
CA GLY A 245 2.04 -1.49 -4.72
C GLY A 245 3.27 -2.08 -4.03
N ALA A 246 3.39 -1.81 -2.74
CA ALA A 246 4.50 -2.33 -1.95
C ALA A 246 4.26 -3.80 -1.52
N PRO A 247 5.31 -4.64 -1.50
CA PRO A 247 6.70 -4.35 -1.85
C PRO A 247 7.05 -4.63 -3.33
N LYS A 248 6.04 -4.94 -4.17
CA LYS A 248 6.27 -5.34 -5.57
C LYS A 248 7.01 -4.24 -6.34
N GLN A 249 6.65 -2.98 -6.14
CA GLN A 249 7.30 -1.86 -6.82
C GLN A 249 8.78 -1.69 -6.44
N GLU A 250 9.14 -1.78 -5.16
CA GLU A 250 10.52 -1.62 -4.71
C GLU A 250 11.40 -2.73 -5.27
N LEU A 251 10.91 -3.97 -5.22
CA LEU A 251 11.62 -5.13 -5.75
C LEU A 251 11.76 -5.08 -7.27
N TRP A 252 10.71 -4.70 -7.99
CA TRP A 252 10.73 -4.62 -9.45
C TRP A 252 11.66 -3.52 -9.96
N MET A 253 11.63 -2.32 -9.33
CA MET A 253 12.54 -1.23 -9.69
C MET A 253 14.01 -1.61 -9.46
N ALA A 254 14.33 -2.24 -8.33
CA ALA A 254 15.69 -2.69 -8.05
C ALA A 254 16.14 -3.78 -9.04
N ALA A 255 15.29 -4.77 -9.32
CA ALA A 255 15.60 -5.88 -10.22
C ALA A 255 15.91 -5.42 -11.65
N HIS A 256 15.17 -4.44 -12.18
CA HIS A 256 15.27 -4.01 -13.58
C HIS A 256 16.02 -2.68 -13.78
N ARG A 257 16.63 -2.14 -12.72
CA ARG A 257 17.35 -0.85 -12.76
C ARG A 257 18.35 -0.73 -13.93
N LYS A 258 19.08 -1.82 -14.19
CA LYS A 258 20.12 -1.88 -15.23
C LYS A 258 19.58 -2.05 -16.64
N GLU A 259 18.36 -2.57 -16.76
CA GLU A 259 17.72 -2.84 -18.05
C GLU A 259 16.90 -1.62 -18.53
N LEU A 260 16.32 -0.88 -17.59
CA LEU A 260 15.56 0.34 -17.87
C LEU A 260 16.48 1.51 -18.18
N LYS A 261 16.11 2.27 -19.20
CA LYS A 261 16.76 3.49 -19.67
C LYS A 261 15.82 4.67 -19.49
N VAL A 262 15.48 4.94 -18.24
CA VAL A 262 14.65 6.09 -17.86
C VAL A 262 15.47 7.04 -16.99
N GLY A 263 15.09 8.31 -16.92
CA GLY A 263 15.74 9.24 -15.99
C GLY A 263 15.49 8.82 -14.55
N VAL A 264 14.22 8.64 -14.20
CA VAL A 264 13.81 8.24 -12.85
C VAL A 264 12.63 7.27 -12.84
N MET A 265 12.69 6.30 -11.92
CA MET A 265 11.59 5.45 -11.50
C MET A 265 11.05 5.94 -10.16
N LEU A 266 9.77 6.29 -10.13
CA LEU A 266 9.11 6.86 -8.96
C LEU A 266 8.06 5.89 -8.41
N GLY A 267 8.37 5.25 -7.29
CA GLY A 267 7.47 4.29 -6.62
C GLY A 267 6.36 5.00 -5.84
N LEU A 268 5.12 4.95 -6.33
CA LEU A 268 3.99 5.75 -5.79
C LEU A 268 2.77 4.95 -5.32
N GLY A 269 2.85 3.61 -5.29
CA GLY A 269 1.77 2.78 -4.78
C GLY A 269 0.45 3.01 -5.50
N GLY A 270 -0.63 3.24 -4.74
CA GLY A 270 -1.99 3.45 -5.29
C GLY A 270 -2.26 4.86 -5.81
N THR A 271 -1.25 5.59 -6.28
CA THR A 271 -1.42 6.98 -6.73
C THR A 271 -2.25 7.05 -8.01
N LEU A 272 -2.04 6.14 -8.97
CA LEU A 272 -2.84 6.10 -10.19
C LEU A 272 -4.34 5.83 -9.92
N ASP A 273 -4.68 5.06 -8.88
CA ASP A 273 -6.09 4.86 -8.49
C ASP A 273 -6.76 6.17 -8.06
N VAL A 274 -6.02 7.08 -7.43
CA VAL A 274 -6.53 8.40 -7.03
C VAL A 274 -6.62 9.33 -8.24
N LEU A 275 -5.58 9.38 -9.07
CA LEU A 275 -5.55 10.23 -10.27
C LEU A 275 -6.58 9.80 -11.33
N GLY A 276 -6.83 8.50 -11.45
CA GLY A 276 -7.88 7.95 -12.30
C GLY A 276 -9.29 8.08 -11.73
N HIS A 277 -9.47 8.77 -10.59
CA HIS A 277 -10.75 8.92 -9.88
C HIS A 277 -11.41 7.60 -9.44
N ALA A 278 -10.68 6.48 -9.48
CA ALA A 278 -11.14 5.19 -8.97
C ALA A 278 -11.30 5.21 -7.44
N VAL A 279 -10.50 6.03 -6.74
CA VAL A 279 -10.55 6.22 -5.28
C VAL A 279 -10.54 7.70 -4.91
N LYS A 280 -11.48 8.14 -4.06
CA LYS A 280 -11.49 9.51 -3.52
C LYS A 280 -10.41 9.69 -2.45
N ARG A 281 -9.59 10.74 -2.56
CA ARG A 281 -8.62 11.16 -1.52
C ARG A 281 -9.34 11.61 -0.24
N ALA A 282 -8.63 11.62 0.89
CA ALA A 282 -9.15 12.17 2.14
C ALA A 282 -9.42 13.68 2.02
N PRO A 283 -10.41 14.23 2.74
CA PRO A 283 -10.63 15.69 2.82
C PRO A 283 -9.36 16.44 3.26
N ALA A 284 -9.18 17.67 2.75
CA ALA A 284 -7.99 18.47 3.01
C ALA A 284 -7.67 18.62 4.51
N TRP A 285 -8.67 18.93 5.35
CA TRP A 285 -8.47 19.05 6.80
C TRP A 285 -7.90 17.76 7.43
N MET A 286 -8.32 16.58 6.96
CA MET A 286 -7.77 15.31 7.44
C MET A 286 -6.33 15.12 7.01
N ILE A 287 -5.96 15.53 5.78
CA ILE A 287 -4.58 15.44 5.29
C ILE A 287 -3.65 16.34 6.12
N HIS A 288 -4.07 17.58 6.38
CA HIS A 288 -3.33 18.55 7.19
C HIS A 288 -3.15 18.07 8.64
N CYS A 289 -4.18 17.43 9.22
CA CYS A 289 -4.07 16.79 10.53
C CYS A 289 -3.31 15.45 10.52
N GLY A 290 -2.82 14.99 9.36
CA GLY A 290 -2.13 13.69 9.23
C GLY A 290 -3.05 12.48 9.42
N LEU A 291 -4.37 12.65 9.28
CA LEU A 291 -5.44 11.64 9.44
C LEU A 291 -5.80 10.94 8.13
N GLU A 292 -5.04 11.13 7.05
CA GLU A 292 -5.30 10.45 5.76
C GLU A 292 -5.35 8.91 5.92
N TRP A 293 -4.50 8.36 6.80
CA TRP A 293 -4.51 6.93 7.14
C TRP A 293 -5.83 6.47 7.77
N LEU A 294 -6.45 7.32 8.60
CA LEU A 294 -7.73 7.03 9.25
C LEU A 294 -8.87 7.04 8.23
N TYR A 295 -8.90 8.03 7.35
CA TYR A 295 -9.88 8.10 6.25
C TYR A 295 -9.81 6.87 5.35
N ARG A 296 -8.60 6.50 4.89
CA ARG A 296 -8.40 5.31 4.05
C ARG A 296 -8.85 4.04 4.76
N THR A 297 -8.63 3.94 6.05
CA THR A 297 -9.02 2.77 6.85
C THR A 297 -10.52 2.66 7.04
N ILE A 298 -11.21 3.78 7.26
CA ILE A 298 -12.67 3.80 7.32
C ILE A 298 -13.25 3.36 5.97
N LYS A 299 -12.61 3.74 4.85
CA LYS A 299 -13.02 3.32 3.51
C LYS A 299 -12.63 1.88 3.16
N GLU A 300 -11.55 1.37 3.73
CA GLU A 300 -10.99 0.04 3.47
C GLU A 300 -10.71 -0.69 4.79
N PRO A 301 -11.75 -1.16 5.50
CA PRO A 301 -11.61 -1.72 6.85
C PRO A 301 -10.70 -2.96 6.93
N HIS A 302 -10.50 -3.69 5.83
CA HIS A 302 -9.53 -4.78 5.75
C HIS A 302 -8.07 -4.30 5.95
N ARG A 303 -7.79 -3.00 5.83
CA ARG A 303 -6.48 -2.38 6.04
C ARG A 303 -6.19 -2.01 7.50
N ILE A 304 -7.14 -2.20 8.44
CA ILE A 304 -6.92 -1.94 9.87
C ILE A 304 -5.67 -2.66 10.41
N GLY A 305 -5.43 -3.89 9.94
CA GLY A 305 -4.25 -4.67 10.30
C GLY A 305 -2.93 -3.96 9.98
N ARG A 306 -2.90 -3.07 8.98
CA ARG A 306 -1.73 -2.30 8.55
C ARG A 306 -1.49 -1.07 9.45
N ILE A 307 -2.53 -0.41 9.94
CA ILE A 307 -2.35 0.68 10.93
C ILE A 307 -1.88 0.11 12.26
N ALA A 308 -2.39 -1.05 12.67
CA ALA A 308 -1.96 -1.70 13.90
C ALA A 308 -0.44 -1.95 13.92
N GLN A 309 0.20 -1.96 12.75
CA GLN A 309 1.64 -2.08 12.61
C GLN A 309 2.40 -0.79 12.99
N LEU A 310 1.80 0.41 12.92
CA LEU A 310 2.49 1.68 13.22
C LEU A 310 3.05 1.75 14.67
N PRO A 311 2.29 1.38 15.73
CA PRO A 311 2.84 1.28 17.08
C PRO A 311 4.02 0.29 17.19
N PHE A 312 3.94 -0.86 16.52
CA PHE A 312 5.04 -1.84 16.50
C PHE A 312 6.29 -1.28 15.83
N PHE A 313 6.12 -0.56 14.72
CA PHE A 313 7.21 0.15 14.06
C PHE A 313 7.87 1.17 14.98
N LEU A 314 7.11 2.08 15.60
CA LEU A 314 7.66 3.07 16.54
C LEU A 314 8.33 2.41 17.75
N MET A 315 7.78 1.32 18.26
CA MET A 315 8.43 0.54 19.32
C MET A 315 9.76 -0.07 18.86
N SER A 316 9.84 -0.56 17.61
CA SER A 316 11.08 -1.10 17.04
C SER A 316 12.17 -0.01 16.90
N VAL A 317 11.78 1.20 16.49
CA VAL A 317 12.66 2.38 16.44
C VAL A 317 13.18 2.72 17.83
N ARG A 318 12.30 2.81 18.83
CA ARG A 318 12.68 3.08 20.22
C ARG A 318 13.64 2.04 20.80
N ARG A 319 13.41 0.76 20.54
CA ARG A 319 14.25 -0.34 21.05
C ARG A 319 15.66 -0.29 20.46
N ARG A 320 15.79 0.09 19.18
CA ARG A 320 17.09 0.21 18.51
C ARG A 320 17.84 1.48 18.93
N SER A 321 17.12 2.60 19.10
CA SER A 321 17.70 3.86 19.61
C SER A 321 18.29 3.76 21.02
N LYS A 322 17.79 2.83 21.86
CA LYS A 322 18.36 2.58 23.21
C LYS A 322 19.57 1.65 23.22
N LYS A 323 19.88 0.99 22.10
CA LYS A 323 20.99 0.02 21.98
C LYS A 323 22.21 0.59 21.26
N SER A 324 22.05 1.68 20.53
CA SER A 324 23.14 2.55 20.05
C SER A 324 23.47 3.61 21.09
#